data_AF-S8AIS1-F1
#
_entry.id   AF-S8AIS1-F1
#
_cell.length_a   1.000
_cell.length_b   1.000
_cell.length_c   1.000
_cell.angle_alpha   90.00
_cell.angle_beta   90.00
_cell.angle_gamma   90.00
#
_symmetry.space_group_name_H-M   'P 1'
#
loop_
_entity.id
_entity.type
_entity.pdbx_description
1 polymer ?
#
loop_
_entity_poly.entity_id
_entity_poly.type
_entity_poly.pdbx_seq_one_letter_code
_entity_poly.pdbx_strand_id
1 'polypeptide(L)'
;MKNSFLLGTSGLLAATVGGSAEPRSTPGSNLFLRSIAESVALPTMTWSANGTHTAKGYTSQAADETGLQGMKADCDNINLNKKISVDFRSDVFGPGLIGYFYKCEKIREDTNLYWFTISSGNSSQIDQLCDPATTFPLVFDSQHSTWWIDEPFDCTQRTSPDGQAGLEDF
;
A
#
# COMPACT_ATOMS: atom_id res chain seq x y z
N MET A 1 23.31 10.43 -79.71
CA MET A 1 23.51 11.75 -79.09
C MET A 1 22.73 11.78 -77.79
N LYS A 2 23.41 12.10 -76.69
CA LYS A 2 22.89 12.16 -75.31
C LYS A 2 22.01 13.40 -75.14
N ASN A 3 20.84 13.27 -74.51
CA ASN A 3 20.18 14.35 -73.81
C ASN A 3 19.80 13.89 -72.40
N SER A 4 20.34 14.58 -71.41
CA SER A 4 20.00 14.50 -69.99
C SER A 4 18.64 15.16 -69.71
N PHE A 5 17.92 14.76 -68.66
CA PHE A 5 17.57 15.65 -67.55
C PHE A 5 17.00 14.84 -66.36
N LEU A 6 17.26 15.38 -65.17
CA LEU A 6 17.19 14.77 -63.83
C LEU A 6 15.88 15.10 -63.07
N LEU A 7 15.66 14.31 -62.00
CA LEU A 7 15.01 14.65 -60.71
C LEU A 7 13.49 14.97 -60.74
N GLY A 8 12.67 14.52 -59.78
CA GLY A 8 12.94 13.84 -58.52
C GLY A 8 11.65 13.28 -57.92
N THR A 9 11.78 12.19 -57.17
CA THR A 9 10.71 11.58 -56.40
C THR A 9 10.64 12.24 -55.02
N SER A 10 9.55 12.97 -54.75
CA SER A 10 9.22 13.43 -53.40
C SER A 10 8.85 12.24 -52.52
N GLY A 11 9.80 11.80 -51.70
CA GLY A 11 9.53 10.87 -50.60
C GLY A 11 8.83 11.61 -49.46
N LEU A 12 7.60 11.21 -49.16
CA LEU A 12 6.90 11.58 -47.93
C LEU A 12 7.59 10.88 -46.75
N LEU A 13 8.39 11.62 -45.99
CA LEU A 13 8.84 11.21 -44.66
C LEU A 13 7.65 11.33 -43.70
N ALA A 14 6.99 10.20 -43.45
CA ALA A 14 6.09 10.06 -42.32
C ALA A 14 6.90 10.16 -41.03
N ALA A 15 6.81 11.30 -40.34
CA ALA A 15 7.27 11.42 -38.97
C ALA A 15 6.34 10.57 -38.10
N THR A 16 6.74 9.33 -37.82
CA THR A 16 6.18 8.59 -36.70
C THR A 16 6.52 9.38 -35.45
N VAL A 17 5.53 10.04 -34.86
CA VAL A 17 5.58 10.49 -33.47
C VAL A 17 5.59 9.21 -32.63
N GLY A 18 6.77 8.60 -32.54
CA GLY A 18 7.07 7.65 -31.48
C GLY A 18 7.06 8.47 -30.21
N GLY A 19 5.93 8.46 -29.50
CA GLY A 19 5.93 8.80 -28.09
C GLY A 19 6.95 7.89 -27.43
N SER A 20 8.13 8.41 -27.19
CA SER A 20 9.09 7.77 -26.31
C SER A 20 8.37 7.59 -24.99
N ALA A 21 7.96 6.35 -24.71
CA ALA A 21 7.63 5.97 -23.35
C ALA A 21 8.86 6.36 -22.53
N GLU A 22 8.69 7.32 -21.62
CA GLU A 22 9.74 7.68 -20.69
C GLU A 22 10.22 6.39 -20.02
N PRO A 23 11.54 6.18 -19.88
CA PRO A 23 12.03 5.00 -19.19
C PRO A 23 11.44 5.04 -17.78
N ARG A 24 10.57 4.07 -17.48
CA ARG A 24 10.02 3.83 -16.15
C ARG A 24 11.19 3.90 -15.17
N SER A 25 11.18 4.91 -14.31
CA SER A 25 12.14 5.06 -13.24
C SER A 25 12.08 3.80 -12.39
N THR A 26 13.13 2.98 -12.44
CA THR A 26 13.26 1.82 -11.56
C THR A 26 13.12 2.32 -10.11
N PRO A 27 12.17 1.82 -9.32
CA PRO A 27 12.12 2.13 -7.90
C PRO A 27 13.44 1.66 -7.29
N GLY A 28 14.34 2.60 -6.96
CA GLY A 28 15.69 2.28 -6.49
C GLY A 28 16.85 3.13 -7.03
N SER A 29 16.62 4.11 -7.90
CA SER A 29 17.70 5.00 -8.38
C SER A 29 18.23 6.00 -7.35
N ASN A 30 17.59 6.12 -6.17
CA ASN A 30 18.04 6.98 -5.08
C ASN A 30 18.77 6.16 -4.01
N LEU A 31 20.08 6.35 -3.89
CA LEU A 31 20.94 5.67 -2.90
C LEU A 31 20.44 5.85 -1.45
N PHE A 32 19.85 6.99 -1.12
CA PHE A 32 19.27 7.23 0.20
C PHE A 32 18.07 6.32 0.46
N LEU A 33 17.11 6.25 -0.47
CA LEU A 33 15.93 5.40 -0.32
C LEU A 33 16.31 3.91 -0.30
N ARG A 34 17.33 3.53 -1.06
CA ARG A 34 17.88 2.17 -1.01
C ARG A 34 18.51 1.84 0.34
N SER A 35 19.31 2.74 0.91
CA SER A 35 19.92 2.56 2.24
C SER A 35 18.85 2.43 3.33
N ILE A 36 17.79 3.25 3.28
CA ILE A 36 16.65 3.12 4.19
C ILE A 36 15.96 1.78 3.99
N ALA A 37 15.67 1.40 2.75
CA ALA A 37 15.03 0.11 2.44
C ALA A 37 15.84 -1.08 2.97
N GLU A 38 17.16 -1.07 2.77
CA GLU A 38 18.07 -2.08 3.33
C GLU A 38 18.07 -2.07 4.87
N SER A 39 18.06 -0.89 5.51
CA SER A 39 18.05 -0.78 6.99
C SER A 39 16.79 -1.35 7.65
N VAL A 40 15.66 -1.34 6.93
CA VAL A 40 14.39 -1.91 7.39
C VAL A 40 14.06 -3.24 6.71
N ALA A 41 15.02 -3.85 6.01
CA ALA A 41 14.86 -5.10 5.27
C ALA A 41 13.64 -5.13 4.33
N LEU A 42 13.32 -4.01 3.69
CA LEU A 42 12.25 -3.92 2.71
C LEU A 42 12.58 -4.81 1.50
N PRO A 43 11.66 -5.70 1.06
CA PRO A 43 11.88 -6.51 -0.12
C PRO A 43 12.04 -5.61 -1.36
N THR A 44 12.96 -5.95 -2.26
CA THR A 44 13.22 -5.18 -3.49
C THR A 44 12.10 -5.29 -4.52
N MET A 45 11.26 -6.31 -4.40
CA MET A 45 10.10 -6.58 -5.25
C MET A 45 8.91 -6.85 -4.34
N THR A 46 7.93 -5.96 -4.30
CA THR A 46 6.76 -6.11 -3.42
C THR A 46 5.46 -5.99 -4.20
N TRP A 47 4.49 -6.80 -3.79
CA TRP A 47 3.09 -6.52 -4.06
C TRP A 47 2.61 -5.54 -3.00
N SER A 48 1.73 -4.63 -3.38
CA SER A 48 1.13 -3.70 -2.43
C SER A 48 -0.36 -3.53 -2.68
N ALA A 49 -1.06 -3.17 -1.61
CA ALA A 49 -2.42 -2.68 -1.68
C ALA A 49 -2.54 -1.37 -0.91
N ASN A 50 -3.43 -0.49 -1.37
CA ASN A 50 -3.86 0.67 -0.61
C ASN A 50 -5.37 0.66 -0.48
N GLY A 51 -5.86 1.40 0.51
CA GLY A 51 -7.28 1.46 0.79
C GLY A 51 -7.55 1.99 2.18
N THR A 52 -8.68 1.55 2.73
CA THR A 52 -9.08 1.91 4.09
C THR A 52 -9.49 0.71 4.91
N HIS A 53 -9.38 0.79 6.23
CA HIS A 53 -10.00 -0.17 7.12
C HIS A 53 -10.49 0.56 8.38
N THR A 54 -11.45 -0.05 9.03
CA THR A 54 -11.97 0.41 10.32
C THR A 54 -11.48 -0.50 11.42
N ALA A 55 -11.25 0.07 12.61
CA ALA A 55 -10.92 -0.70 13.80
C ALA A 55 -11.63 -0.15 15.02
N LYS A 56 -11.93 -1.05 15.96
CA LYS A 56 -12.52 -0.72 17.26
C LYS A 56 -11.53 -1.04 18.37
N GLY A 57 -11.44 -0.15 19.35
CA GLY A 57 -10.55 -0.28 20.49
C GLY A 57 -11.32 -0.50 21.79
N TYR A 58 -10.81 -1.37 22.65
CA TYR A 58 -11.43 -1.78 23.91
C TYR A 58 -10.46 -1.70 25.09
N THR A 59 -11.00 -1.53 26.29
CA THR A 59 -10.22 -1.50 27.54
C THR A 59 -9.75 -2.90 27.98
N SER A 60 -10.41 -3.96 27.50
CA SER A 60 -10.11 -5.35 27.85
C SER A 60 -10.37 -6.32 26.69
N GLN A 61 -9.84 -7.53 26.82
CA GLN A 61 -10.03 -8.60 25.83
C GLN A 61 -11.49 -9.06 25.69
N ALA A 62 -12.33 -8.80 26.70
CA ALA A 62 -13.75 -9.13 26.64
C ALA A 62 -14.52 -8.24 25.63
N ALA A 63 -13.94 -7.11 25.22
CA ALA A 63 -14.52 -6.17 24.26
C ALA A 63 -15.85 -5.52 24.70
N ASP A 64 -16.11 -5.46 26.02
CA ASP A 64 -17.37 -4.92 26.57
C ASP A 64 -17.37 -3.38 26.68
N GLU A 65 -16.19 -2.76 26.80
CA GLU A 65 -16.04 -1.32 27.00
C GLU A 65 -15.04 -0.72 26.02
N THR A 66 -15.46 0.35 25.35
CA THR A 66 -14.66 1.08 24.36
C THR A 66 -13.46 1.80 25.00
N GLY A 67 -12.27 1.55 24.47
CA GLY A 67 -11.01 2.16 24.88
C GLY A 67 -10.79 3.55 24.27
N LEU A 68 -11.68 4.51 24.55
CA LEU A 68 -11.70 5.83 23.90
C LEU A 68 -10.35 6.56 23.92
N GLN A 69 -9.59 6.48 25.02
CA GLN A 69 -8.32 7.18 25.16
C GLN A 69 -7.23 6.59 24.25
N GLY A 70 -7.10 5.26 24.21
CA GLY A 70 -6.11 4.62 23.36
C GLY A 70 -6.48 4.73 21.88
N MET A 71 -7.77 4.67 21.55
CA MET A 71 -8.24 4.96 20.19
C MET A 71 -7.87 6.35 19.72
N LYS A 72 -8.04 7.35 20.59
CA LYS A 72 -7.65 8.72 20.29
C LYS A 72 -6.12 8.84 20.14
N ALA A 73 -5.35 8.25 21.05
CA ALA A 73 -3.90 8.33 21.05
C ALA A 73 -3.28 7.72 19.79
N ASP A 74 -3.76 6.55 19.35
CA ASP A 74 -3.29 5.91 18.10
C ASP A 74 -3.62 6.77 16.88
N CYS A 75 -4.85 7.31 16.81
CA CYS A 75 -5.27 8.16 15.71
C CYS A 75 -4.48 9.48 15.65
N ASP A 76 -4.25 10.13 16.79
CA ASP A 76 -3.42 11.33 16.90
C ASP A 76 -1.98 11.04 16.46
N ASN A 77 -1.41 9.92 16.90
CA ASN A 77 -0.05 9.49 16.53
C ASN A 77 0.07 9.23 15.03
N ILE A 78 -0.89 8.54 14.41
CA ILE A 78 -0.89 8.29 12.97
C ILE A 78 -1.01 9.59 12.19
N ASN A 79 -1.86 10.51 12.61
CA ASN A 79 -2.00 11.78 11.89
C ASN A 79 -0.75 12.64 11.99
N LEU A 80 -0.10 12.67 13.16
CA LEU A 80 1.10 13.46 13.41
C LEU A 80 2.36 12.83 12.79
N ASN A 81 2.61 11.55 13.08
CA ASN A 81 3.89 10.88 12.80
C ASN A 81 3.82 9.86 11.68
N LYS A 82 2.61 9.42 11.31
CA LYS A 82 2.36 8.21 10.51
C LYS A 82 2.86 6.98 11.28
N LYS A 83 2.53 5.79 10.79
CA LYS A 83 2.91 4.54 11.45
C LYS A 83 3.43 3.56 10.43
N ILE A 84 4.60 3.00 10.70
CA ILE A 84 5.12 1.82 10.00
C ILE A 84 4.98 0.65 10.98
N SER A 85 4.28 -0.39 10.56
CA SER A 85 4.16 -1.65 11.29
C SER A 85 4.87 -2.74 10.49
N VAL A 86 5.99 -3.22 11.02
CA VAL A 86 6.65 -4.43 10.51
C VAL A 86 5.92 -5.67 11.03
N ASP A 87 5.89 -6.74 10.24
CA ASP A 87 5.12 -7.97 10.52
C ASP A 87 3.65 -7.70 10.89
N PHE A 88 3.04 -6.76 10.16
CA PHE A 88 1.67 -6.34 10.36
C PHE A 88 0.71 -7.52 10.32
N ARG A 89 -0.05 -7.70 11.41
CA ARG A 89 -1.03 -8.80 11.59
C ARG A 89 -0.47 -10.18 11.26
N SER A 90 0.76 -10.45 11.72
CA SER A 90 1.39 -11.76 11.57
C SER A 90 0.61 -12.91 12.23
N ASP A 91 -0.31 -12.60 13.14
CA ASP A 91 -1.31 -13.53 13.68
C ASP A 91 -2.30 -14.06 12.62
N VAL A 92 -2.52 -13.31 11.52
CA VAL A 92 -3.43 -13.67 10.42
C VAL A 92 -2.68 -14.05 9.15
N PHE A 93 -1.68 -13.26 8.77
CA PHE A 93 -1.00 -13.39 7.46
C PHE A 93 0.34 -14.14 7.54
N GLY A 94 0.84 -14.41 8.75
CA GLY A 94 2.24 -14.78 8.96
C GLY A 94 3.19 -13.58 8.81
N PRO A 95 4.51 -13.78 8.92
CA PRO A 95 5.49 -12.71 8.88
C PRO A 95 5.62 -12.07 7.49
N GLY A 96 6.20 -10.87 7.44
CA GLY A 96 6.65 -10.21 6.21
C GLY A 96 5.73 -9.14 5.63
N LEU A 97 4.53 -8.93 6.18
CA LEU A 97 3.69 -7.79 5.81
C LEU A 97 4.21 -6.51 6.47
N ILE A 98 4.33 -5.44 5.69
CA ILE A 98 4.71 -4.13 6.21
C ILE A 98 3.56 -3.16 5.91
N GLY A 99 2.95 -2.64 6.97
CA GLY A 99 1.86 -1.68 6.88
C GLY A 99 2.34 -0.25 7.11
N TYR A 100 1.94 0.66 6.23
CA TYR A 100 2.11 2.10 6.38
C TYR A 100 0.74 2.77 6.53
N PHE A 101 0.49 3.38 7.67
CA PHE A 101 -0.76 4.10 7.97
C PHE A 101 -0.48 5.58 8.04
N TYR A 102 -1.14 6.35 7.18
CA TYR A 102 -0.79 7.77 6.97
C TYR A 102 -1.89 8.76 7.34
N LYS A 103 -3.09 8.26 7.61
CA LYS A 103 -4.23 9.08 8.05
C LYS A 103 -5.15 8.23 8.92
N CYS A 104 -5.75 8.86 9.92
CA CYS A 104 -6.79 8.29 10.74
C CYS A 104 -7.91 9.32 11.00
N GLU A 105 -9.16 8.86 11.02
CA GLU A 105 -10.31 9.67 11.41
C GLU A 105 -11.20 8.88 12.38
N LYS A 106 -11.66 9.51 13.45
CA LYS A 106 -12.70 8.95 14.31
C LYS A 106 -14.05 9.13 13.62
N ILE A 107 -14.64 8.05 13.12
CA ILE A 107 -15.89 8.09 12.35
C ILE A 107 -17.13 7.72 13.18
N ARG A 108 -16.95 7.04 14.31
CA ARG A 108 -17.99 6.73 15.31
C ARG A 108 -17.41 6.79 16.71
N GLU A 109 -18.25 6.64 17.73
CA GLU A 109 -17.80 6.68 19.13
C GLU A 109 -16.74 5.60 19.42
N ASP A 110 -16.92 4.41 18.87
CA ASP A 110 -16.14 3.19 19.08
C ASP A 110 -15.29 2.78 17.87
N THR A 111 -15.26 3.58 16.80
CA THR A 111 -14.66 3.18 15.52
C THR A 111 -13.78 4.28 14.94
N ASN A 112 -12.54 3.92 14.63
CA ASN A 112 -11.62 4.73 13.82
C ASN A 112 -11.56 4.18 12.39
N LEU A 113 -11.36 5.06 11.42
CA LEU A 113 -11.08 4.76 10.02
C LEU A 113 -9.62 5.12 9.73
N TYR A 114 -8.91 4.23 9.05
CA TYR A 114 -7.50 4.37 8.75
C TYR A 114 -7.25 4.22 7.25
N TRP A 115 -6.36 5.05 6.72
CA TRP A 115 -5.85 4.90 5.35
C TRP A 115 -4.49 4.25 5.38
N PHE A 116 -4.31 3.25 4.51
CA PHE A 116 -3.11 2.43 4.51
C PHE A 116 -2.50 2.26 3.11
N THR A 117 -1.21 1.96 3.11
CA THR A 117 -0.52 1.21 2.07
C THR A 117 0.17 0.03 2.75
N ILE A 118 -0.16 -1.20 2.36
CA ILE A 118 0.47 -2.41 2.88
C ILE A 118 1.23 -3.08 1.75
N SER A 119 2.43 -3.57 2.04
CA SER A 119 3.26 -4.31 1.10
C SER A 119 3.70 -5.65 1.64
N SER A 120 3.98 -6.57 0.70
CA SER A 120 4.52 -7.88 0.98
C SER A 120 5.40 -8.38 -0.17
N GLY A 121 6.39 -9.22 0.15
CA GLY A 121 7.12 -10.05 -0.81
C GLY A 121 6.35 -11.30 -1.26
N ASN A 122 5.08 -11.46 -0.89
CA ASN A 122 4.22 -12.57 -1.27
C ASN A 122 2.83 -12.05 -1.69
N SER A 123 2.43 -12.30 -2.94
CA SER A 123 1.15 -11.85 -3.48
C SER A 123 -0.05 -12.41 -2.71
N SER A 124 0.03 -13.67 -2.26
CA SER A 124 -1.08 -14.34 -1.57
C SER A 124 -1.46 -13.67 -0.25
N GLN A 125 -0.51 -13.02 0.43
CA GLN A 125 -0.84 -12.25 1.63
C GLN A 125 -1.57 -10.95 1.29
N ILE A 126 -1.28 -10.33 0.13
CA ILE A 126 -2.05 -9.18 -0.37
C ILE A 126 -3.43 -9.63 -0.87
N ASP A 127 -3.53 -10.80 -1.49
CA ASP A 127 -4.83 -11.41 -1.84
C ASP A 127 -5.69 -11.60 -0.58
N GLN A 128 -5.13 -12.21 0.46
CA GLN A 128 -5.84 -12.45 1.73
C GLN A 128 -6.19 -11.13 2.45
N LEU A 129 -5.30 -10.13 2.44
CA LEU A 129 -5.57 -8.81 3.00
C LEU A 129 -6.82 -8.18 2.37
N CYS A 130 -6.95 -8.29 1.04
CA CYS A 130 -8.04 -7.69 0.28
C CYS A 130 -9.28 -8.60 0.17
N ASP A 131 -9.26 -9.78 0.78
CA ASP A 131 -10.43 -10.67 0.83
C ASP A 131 -11.41 -10.18 1.91
N PRO A 132 -12.64 -9.77 1.56
CA PRO A 132 -13.63 -9.31 2.53
C PRO A 132 -14.08 -10.41 3.52
N ALA A 133 -13.79 -11.68 3.25
CA ALA A 133 -14.05 -12.79 4.16
C ALA A 133 -12.97 -12.96 5.24
N THR A 134 -11.84 -12.24 5.16
CA THR A 134 -10.78 -12.33 6.17
C THR A 134 -11.28 -11.78 7.51
N THR A 135 -11.15 -12.62 8.54
CA THR A 135 -11.51 -12.27 9.92
C THR A 135 -10.28 -12.01 10.76
N PHE A 136 -10.39 -11.06 11.67
CA PHE A 136 -9.29 -10.62 12.52
C PHE A 136 -9.60 -10.88 13.99
N PRO A 137 -8.72 -11.57 14.74
CA PRO A 137 -8.86 -11.69 16.19
C PRO A 137 -8.59 -10.35 16.89
N LEU A 138 -9.05 -10.27 18.15
CA LEU A 138 -8.64 -9.21 19.07
C LEU A 138 -7.16 -9.31 19.40
N VAL A 139 -6.44 -8.20 19.32
CA VAL A 139 -5.00 -8.12 19.65
C VAL A 139 -4.74 -7.00 20.65
N PHE A 140 -3.80 -7.20 21.56
CA PHE A 140 -3.42 -6.17 22.52
C PHE A 140 -2.29 -5.29 21.98
N ASP A 141 -2.54 -3.99 21.94
CA ASP A 141 -1.55 -2.96 21.69
C ASP A 141 -1.01 -2.42 23.01
N SER A 142 0.22 -2.80 23.34
CA SER A 142 0.90 -2.33 24.55
C SER A 142 1.22 -0.84 24.53
N GLN A 143 1.38 -0.21 23.36
CA GLN A 143 1.72 1.21 23.25
C GLN A 143 0.58 2.10 23.77
N HIS A 144 -0.65 1.76 23.42
CA HIS A 144 -1.84 2.52 23.80
C HIS A 144 -2.69 1.81 24.87
N SER A 145 -2.22 0.68 25.41
CA SER A 145 -2.94 -0.16 26.38
C SER A 145 -4.38 -0.45 25.94
N THR A 146 -4.54 -0.86 24.68
CA THR A 146 -5.86 -1.01 24.02
C THR A 146 -5.93 -2.35 23.31
N TRP A 147 -7.07 -3.01 23.42
CA TRP A 147 -7.38 -4.20 22.65
C TRP A 147 -8.07 -3.79 21.35
N TRP A 148 -7.55 -4.24 20.21
CA TRP A 148 -8.03 -3.85 18.89
C TRP A 148 -8.68 -5.01 18.18
N ILE A 149 -9.80 -4.75 17.51
CA ILE A 149 -10.33 -5.59 16.45
C ILE A 149 -10.37 -4.78 15.16
N ASP A 150 -9.72 -5.30 14.14
CA ASP A 150 -9.79 -4.73 12.80
C ASP A 150 -11.01 -5.33 12.07
N GLU A 151 -11.75 -4.50 11.35
CA GLU A 151 -12.74 -4.94 10.38
C GLU A 151 -12.05 -5.24 9.02
N PRO A 152 -12.69 -5.95 8.09
CA PRO A 152 -12.11 -6.25 6.78
C PRO A 152 -11.55 -5.02 6.06
N PHE A 153 -10.40 -5.22 5.40
CA PHE A 153 -9.70 -4.15 4.70
C PHE A 153 -10.35 -3.91 3.35
N ASP A 154 -10.77 -2.67 3.11
CA ASP A 154 -11.32 -2.21 1.84
C ASP A 154 -10.17 -1.76 0.93
N CYS A 155 -9.64 -2.69 0.14
CA CYS A 155 -8.57 -2.42 -0.82
C CYS A 155 -9.14 -1.75 -2.08
N THR A 156 -8.66 -0.55 -2.39
CA THR A 156 -9.07 0.19 -3.60
C THR A 156 -8.10 0.05 -4.77
N GLN A 157 -6.85 -0.34 -4.49
CA GLN A 157 -5.84 -0.53 -5.52
C GLN A 157 -4.87 -1.62 -5.11
N ARG A 158 -4.43 -2.40 -6.09
CA ARG A 158 -3.37 -3.39 -5.96
C ARG A 158 -2.28 -3.09 -6.99
N THR A 159 -1.02 -3.23 -6.59
CA THR A 159 0.12 -2.99 -7.46
C THR A 159 1.10 -4.15 -7.37
N SER A 160 1.46 -4.70 -8.53
CA SER A 160 2.50 -5.74 -8.65
C SER A 160 3.91 -5.14 -8.61
N PRO A 161 4.95 -5.96 -8.37
CA PRO A 161 6.33 -5.48 -8.31
C PRO A 161 6.84 -4.73 -9.56
N ASP A 162 6.26 -4.97 -10.74
CA ASP A 162 6.60 -4.27 -11.98
C ASP A 162 5.86 -2.93 -12.14
N GLY A 163 5.13 -2.48 -11.11
CA GLY A 163 4.44 -1.19 -11.07
C GLY A 163 3.16 -1.15 -11.89
N GLN A 164 2.62 -2.30 -12.29
CA GLN A 164 1.30 -2.37 -12.90
C GLN A 164 0.24 -2.35 -11.80
N ALA A 165 -0.70 -1.41 -11.91
CA ALA A 165 -1.91 -1.48 -11.11
C ALA A 165 -2.73 -2.66 -11.64
N GLY A 166 -2.92 -3.68 -10.80
CA GLY A 166 -3.88 -4.74 -11.08
C GLY A 166 -5.27 -4.15 -10.93
N LEU A 167 -5.80 -3.59 -12.01
CA LEU A 167 -7.24 -3.39 -12.18
C LEU A 167 -7.81 -4.73 -12.65
N GLU A 168 -7.86 -5.72 -11.77
CA GLU A 168 -8.76 -6.85 -11.96
C GLU A 168 -9.96 -6.61 -11.05
N ASP A 169 -11.13 -6.64 -11.69
CA ASP A 169 -12.42 -6.20 -11.17
C ASP A 169 -12.70 -6.72 -9.75
N PHE A 170 -13.05 -5.81 -8.85
CA PHE A 170 -13.66 -6.11 -7.55
C PHE A 170 -15.17 -6.33 -7.72
#